data_AF-A0A9W4KK24-F1
#
_entry.id   AF-A0A9W4KK24-F1
#
_cell.length_a   1.000
_cell.length_b   1.000
_cell.length_c   1.000
_cell.angle_alpha   90.00
_cell.angle_beta   90.00
_cell.angle_gamma   90.00
#
_symmetry.space_group_name_H-M   'P 1'
#
loop_
_entity.id
_entity.type
_entity.pdbx_description
1 polymer ?
#
loop_
_entity_poly.entity_id
_entity_poly.type
_entity_poly.pdbx_seq_one_letter_code
_entity_poly.pdbx_strand_id
1 'polypeptide(L)'
;MIVTGDNGLGHESAGVVLDMGDSVTRFKPGDRVAMECGIPCSKPTCDFCRTGRYNACPEVVFFSTPPYHGTLRRYHAHPDSWLHRLPNHVSFEEGSLGGAPLCCAGRY
;
A
#
# COMPACT_ATOMS: atom_id res chain seq x y z
N MET A 1 -19.22 9.26 -4.12
CA MET A 1 -18.08 9.84 -3.40
C MET A 1 -18.11 11.34 -3.60
N ILE A 2 -17.92 12.14 -2.55
CA ILE A 2 -17.83 13.61 -2.63
C ILE A 2 -16.62 14.03 -1.79
N VAL A 3 -15.77 14.91 -2.30
CA VAL A 3 -14.60 15.43 -1.61
C VAL A 3 -14.91 16.86 -1.16
N THR A 4 -14.87 17.12 0.15
CA THR A 4 -15.30 18.40 0.76
C THR A 4 -14.20 19.09 1.56
N GLY A 5 -12.98 18.54 1.55
CA GLY A 5 -11.79 19.07 2.20
C GLY A 5 -10.54 18.42 1.62
N ASP A 6 -9.37 18.70 2.21
CA ASP A 6 -8.08 18.25 1.68
C ASP A 6 -8.00 16.73 1.51
N ASN A 7 -7.46 16.30 0.36
CA ASN A 7 -7.19 14.89 0.09
C ASN A 7 -5.91 14.72 -0.73
N GLY A 8 -4.91 14.03 -0.16
CA GLY A 8 -3.81 13.50 -0.96
C GLY A 8 -4.31 12.51 -2.01
N LEU A 9 -3.66 12.45 -3.18
CA LEU A 9 -4.04 11.56 -4.28
C LEU A 9 -3.06 10.37 -4.41
N GLY A 10 -3.39 9.36 -5.21
CA GLY A 10 -2.47 8.27 -5.62
C GLY A 10 -2.44 6.99 -4.77
N HIS A 11 -2.00 5.86 -5.36
CA HIS A 11 -2.00 4.51 -4.75
C HIS A 11 -0.93 3.44 -5.23
N GLU A 12 -0.57 3.22 -6.53
CA GLU A 12 0.41 2.21 -7.06
C GLU A 12 1.82 2.50 -6.56
N SER A 13 2.12 2.07 -5.37
CA SER A 13 3.21 2.73 -4.69
C SER A 13 4.51 2.00 -4.92
N ALA A 14 5.05 2.13 -6.13
CA ALA A 14 6.40 1.70 -6.43
C ALA A 14 7.42 2.61 -5.74
N GLY A 15 8.44 2.02 -5.12
CA GLY A 15 9.47 2.76 -4.40
C GLY A 15 10.50 1.87 -3.72
N VAL A 16 11.21 2.45 -2.76
CA VAL A 16 12.31 1.81 -2.03
C VAL A 16 11.99 1.80 -0.53
N VAL A 17 12.18 0.66 0.12
CA VAL A 17 12.15 0.55 1.59
C VAL A 17 13.29 1.38 2.15
N LEU A 18 12.97 2.39 2.98
CA LEU A 18 13.98 3.24 3.64
C LEU A 18 14.27 2.75 5.06
N ASP A 19 13.23 2.33 5.76
CA ASP A 19 13.25 1.92 7.17
C ASP A 19 12.07 0.96 7.46
N MET A 20 12.11 0.25 8.58
CA MET A 20 11.15 -0.80 8.94
C MET A 20 10.96 -0.89 10.46
N GLY A 21 9.74 -1.18 10.92
CA GLY A 21 9.49 -1.49 12.33
C GLY A 21 10.10 -2.83 12.75
N ASP A 22 10.48 -2.96 14.03
CA ASP A 22 11.31 -4.04 14.61
C ASP A 22 10.84 -5.49 14.31
N SER A 23 9.55 -5.68 14.01
CA SER A 23 8.94 -6.99 13.73
C SER A 23 9.01 -7.41 12.25
N VAL A 24 9.41 -6.52 11.34
CA VAL A 24 9.39 -6.75 9.89
C VAL A 24 10.69 -7.43 9.43
N THR A 25 10.59 -8.69 9.02
CA THR A 25 11.75 -9.53 8.62
C THR A 25 11.82 -9.86 7.13
N ARG A 26 10.77 -9.56 6.33
CA ARG A 26 10.69 -9.93 4.90
C ARG A 26 11.38 -8.95 3.94
N PHE A 27 11.80 -7.80 4.45
CA PHE A 27 12.44 -6.71 3.70
C PHE A 27 13.74 -6.25 4.39
N LYS A 28 14.41 -5.28 3.78
CA LYS A 28 15.51 -4.49 4.32
C LYS A 28 15.55 -3.13 3.61
N PRO A 29 16.20 -2.09 4.19
CA PRO A 29 16.49 -0.86 3.48
C PRO A 29 17.18 -1.10 2.13
N GLY A 30 16.76 -0.35 1.11
CA GLY A 30 17.20 -0.53 -0.29
C GLY A 30 16.38 -1.53 -1.11
N ASP A 31 15.48 -2.31 -0.49
CA ASP A 31 14.58 -3.20 -1.24
C ASP A 31 13.59 -2.42 -2.10
N ARG A 32 13.42 -2.83 -3.36
CA ARG A 32 12.44 -2.26 -4.29
C ARG A 32 11.09 -2.95 -4.11
N VAL A 33 10.02 -2.17 -3.92
CA VAL A 33 8.67 -2.67 -3.63
C VAL A 33 7.60 -1.89 -4.39
N ALA A 34 6.48 -2.55 -4.68
CA ALA A 34 5.17 -1.94 -4.95
C ALA A 34 4.26 -2.13 -3.71
N MET A 35 3.17 -1.36 -3.61
CA MET A 35 2.16 -1.53 -2.55
C MET A 35 0.78 -1.84 -3.13
N GLU A 36 0.03 -2.71 -2.45
CA GLU A 36 -1.43 -2.75 -2.54
C GLU A 36 -2.00 -1.57 -1.73
N CYS A 37 -3.01 -0.90 -2.26
CA CYS A 37 -3.59 0.31 -1.67
C CYS A 37 -4.90 0.07 -0.91
N GLY A 38 -5.60 -1.04 -1.19
CA GLY A 38 -6.77 -1.50 -0.49
C GLY A 38 -6.40 -2.38 0.69
N ILE A 39 -6.15 -1.78 1.85
CA ILE A 39 -5.80 -2.47 3.10
C ILE A 39 -7.08 -3.01 3.76
N PRO A 40 -7.36 -4.32 3.73
CA PRO A 40 -8.52 -4.89 4.38
C PRO A 40 -8.32 -4.94 5.90
N CYS A 41 -9.42 -5.01 6.68
CA CYS A 41 -9.32 -5.06 8.14
C CYS A 41 -8.60 -6.31 8.68
N SER A 42 -8.39 -7.33 7.85
CA SER A 42 -7.63 -8.57 8.16
C SER A 42 -8.13 -9.35 9.39
N LYS A 43 -9.33 -9.04 9.88
CA LYS A 43 -9.94 -9.68 11.06
C LYS A 43 -10.28 -11.14 10.76
N PRO A 44 -10.04 -12.08 11.70
CA PRO A 44 -10.41 -13.50 11.51
C PRO A 44 -11.92 -13.72 11.37
N THR A 45 -12.73 -12.76 11.82
CA THR A 45 -14.20 -12.73 11.68
C THR A 45 -14.69 -12.19 10.34
N CYS A 46 -13.81 -11.69 9.46
CA CYS A 46 -14.21 -11.17 8.15
C CYS A 46 -14.11 -12.28 7.08
N ASP A 47 -15.24 -12.81 6.64
CA ASP A 47 -15.29 -13.89 5.63
C ASP A 47 -14.61 -13.51 4.31
N PHE A 48 -14.70 -12.25 3.88
CA PHE A 48 -14.00 -11.76 2.69
C PHE A 48 -12.47 -11.88 2.84
N CYS A 49 -11.90 -11.48 3.98
CA CYS A 49 -10.47 -11.66 4.25
C CYS A 49 -10.11 -13.15 4.34
N ARG A 50 -10.88 -13.91 5.11
CA ARG A 50 -10.66 -15.34 5.40
C ARG A 50 -10.78 -16.25 4.16
N THR A 51 -11.51 -15.81 3.13
CA THR A 51 -11.67 -16.54 1.85
C THR A 51 -10.79 -15.99 0.72
N GLY A 52 -9.84 -15.09 1.02
CA GLY A 52 -8.93 -14.49 0.04
C GLY A 52 -9.57 -13.42 -0.86
N ARG A 53 -10.86 -13.12 -0.68
CA ARG A 53 -11.62 -12.08 -1.39
C ARG A 53 -11.52 -10.73 -0.68
N TYR A 54 -10.33 -10.40 -0.18
CA TYR A 54 -10.10 -9.29 0.75
C TYR A 54 -10.42 -7.92 0.12
N ASN A 55 -10.35 -7.81 -1.21
CA ASN A 55 -10.78 -6.65 -2.00
C ASN A 55 -12.29 -6.32 -1.84
N ALA A 56 -13.09 -7.25 -1.34
CA ALA A 56 -14.50 -7.07 -1.00
C ALA A 56 -14.74 -6.89 0.52
N CYS A 57 -13.69 -6.63 1.31
CA CYS A 57 -13.82 -6.32 2.72
C CYS A 57 -14.62 -5.02 2.93
N PRO A 58 -15.72 -5.00 3.70
CA PRO A 58 -16.52 -3.80 3.95
C PRO A 58 -15.83 -2.76 4.84
N GLU A 59 -14.70 -3.14 5.46
CA GLU A 59 -13.85 -2.29 6.30
C GLU A 59 -12.49 -2.01 5.61
N VAL A 60 -12.44 -2.05 4.27
CA VAL A 60 -11.22 -1.74 3.51
C VAL A 60 -10.86 -0.27 3.62
N VAL A 61 -9.61 0.01 4.00
CA VAL A 61 -8.97 1.31 3.88
C VAL A 61 -8.38 1.40 2.48
N PHE A 62 -8.93 2.27 1.63
CA PHE A 62 -8.44 2.47 0.27
C PHE A 62 -7.80 3.85 0.16
N PHE A 63 -6.49 3.91 -0.04
CA PHE A 63 -5.78 5.19 -0.12
C PHE A 63 -6.27 6.05 -1.31
N SER A 64 -6.17 7.38 -1.17
CA SER A 64 -6.78 8.39 -2.04
C SER A 64 -8.31 8.51 -1.94
N THR A 65 -8.97 7.70 -1.10
CA THR A 65 -10.41 7.79 -0.84
C THR A 65 -10.67 8.36 0.56
N PRO A 66 -11.13 9.63 0.70
CA PRO A 66 -11.53 10.25 1.97
C PRO A 66 -12.29 9.31 2.92
N PRO A 67 -11.87 9.23 4.21
CA PRO A 67 -10.90 10.12 4.87
C PRO A 67 -9.41 9.81 4.58
N TYR A 68 -9.10 8.78 3.79
CA TYR A 68 -7.73 8.28 3.64
C TYR A 68 -6.98 8.96 2.49
N HIS A 69 -6.06 9.86 2.86
CA HIS A 69 -5.14 10.49 1.89
C HIS A 69 -4.36 9.46 1.10
N GLY A 70 -4.22 9.73 -0.20
CA GLY A 70 -3.41 8.97 -1.12
C GLY A 70 -1.91 9.10 -0.90
N THR A 71 -1.19 8.35 -1.72
CA THR A 71 0.22 8.03 -1.50
C THR A 71 1.17 8.80 -2.44
N LEU A 72 0.67 9.78 -3.21
CA LEU A 72 1.45 10.76 -3.99
C LEU A 72 2.18 11.76 -3.07
N ARG A 73 3.18 11.24 -2.34
CA ARG A 73 3.96 11.91 -1.30
C ARG A 73 5.34 11.26 -1.24
N ARG A 74 6.37 12.03 -0.83
CA ARG A 74 7.78 11.56 -0.85
C ARG A 74 8.07 10.36 0.07
N TYR A 75 7.24 10.15 1.09
CA TYR A 75 7.35 9.05 2.05
C TYR A 75 5.94 8.68 2.55
N HIS A 76 5.57 7.40 2.63
CA HIS A 76 4.27 6.89 3.08
C HIS A 76 4.37 5.59 3.92
N ALA A 77 3.89 5.62 5.17
CA ALA A 77 3.91 4.49 6.10
C ALA A 77 2.91 3.38 5.69
N HIS A 78 3.37 2.13 5.60
CA HIS A 78 2.61 1.04 5.02
C HIS A 78 2.87 -0.32 5.70
N PRO A 79 1.88 -1.22 5.83
CA PRO A 79 2.08 -2.55 6.42
C PRO A 79 2.88 -3.49 5.49
N ASP A 80 3.82 -4.26 6.05
CA ASP A 80 4.71 -5.15 5.28
C ASP A 80 3.98 -6.30 4.54
N SER A 81 2.79 -6.68 5.02
CA SER A 81 1.92 -7.69 4.39
C SER A 81 1.38 -7.27 3.01
N TRP A 82 1.36 -5.97 2.73
CA TRP A 82 0.78 -5.37 1.51
C TRP A 82 1.84 -4.76 0.59
N LEU A 83 3.12 -5.06 0.86
CA LEU A 83 4.25 -4.74 0.00
C LEU A 83 4.65 -5.94 -0.86
N HIS A 84 4.90 -5.69 -2.15
CA HIS A 84 5.31 -6.69 -3.13
C HIS A 84 6.71 -6.37 -3.67
N ARG A 85 7.67 -7.29 -3.48
CA ARG A 85 9.06 -7.11 -3.91
C ARG A 85 9.16 -7.06 -5.44
N LEU A 86 9.69 -5.96 -5.99
CA LEU A 86 9.91 -5.78 -7.42
C LEU A 86 11.20 -6.48 -7.88
N PRO A 87 11.18 -7.29 -8.96
CA PRO A 87 12.39 -7.81 -9.58
C PRO A 87 13.28 -6.69 -10.12
N ASN A 88 14.59 -6.90 -10.15
CA ASN A 88 15.57 -5.89 -10.61
C ASN A 88 15.38 -5.43 -12.06
N HIS A 89 14.71 -6.23 -12.91
CA HIS A 89 14.45 -5.89 -14.31
C HIS A 89 13.16 -5.08 -14.53
N VAL A 90 12.25 -5.03 -13.54
CA VAL A 90 11.01 -4.24 -13.60
C VAL A 90 11.33 -2.83 -13.12
N SER A 91 11.03 -1.80 -13.91
CA SER A 91 11.19 -0.38 -13.52
C SER A 91 10.28 0.02 -12.35
N PHE A 92 10.35 1.26 -11.86
CA PHE A 92 9.36 1.70 -10.86
C PHE A 92 8.03 2.07 -11.52
N GLU A 93 8.09 2.47 -12.78
CA GLU A 93 6.98 2.81 -13.65
C GLU A 93 6.16 1.55 -14.03
N GLU A 94 6.81 0.46 -14.43
CA GLU A 94 6.13 -0.84 -14.61
C GLU A 94 5.72 -1.44 -13.26
N GLY A 95 6.56 -1.25 -12.23
CA GLY A 95 6.30 -1.72 -10.87
C GLY A 95 5.13 -1.01 -10.21
N SER A 96 4.78 0.19 -10.67
CA SER A 96 3.57 0.88 -10.23
C SER A 96 2.37 0.18 -10.86
N LEU A 97 2.28 0.12 -12.20
CA LEU A 97 1.14 -0.34 -13.01
C LEU A 97 0.53 -1.72 -12.66
N GLY A 98 1.13 -2.49 -11.75
CA GLY A 98 0.52 -3.64 -11.09
C GLY A 98 -0.79 -3.35 -10.30
N GLY A 99 -1.12 -2.09 -9.93
CA GLY A 99 -2.47 -1.71 -9.41
C GLY A 99 -2.73 -0.27 -8.85
N ALA A 100 -3.26 0.67 -9.69
CA ALA A 100 -3.80 2.08 -9.52
C ALA A 100 -3.13 3.15 -8.55
N PRO A 101 -2.75 4.44 -8.89
CA PRO A 101 -1.34 4.95 -9.11
C PRO A 101 -0.50 5.83 -8.09
N LEU A 102 0.77 5.47 -7.70
CA LEU A 102 1.91 6.15 -6.96
C LEU A 102 1.73 6.68 -5.49
N CYS A 103 2.63 6.60 -4.45
CA CYS A 103 4.07 6.24 -4.18
C CYS A 103 4.39 5.83 -2.66
N CYS A 104 5.61 5.40 -2.22
CA CYS A 104 5.90 4.66 -0.93
C CYS A 104 6.98 5.26 0.06
N ALA A 105 6.94 4.99 1.41
CA ALA A 105 8.06 4.75 2.39
C ALA A 105 7.72 4.87 3.93
N GLY A 106 8.12 3.88 4.74
CA GLY A 106 7.65 3.54 6.11
C GLY A 106 7.68 4.57 7.27
N ARG A 107 6.81 4.34 8.29
CA ARG A 107 7.01 4.66 9.72
C ARG A 107 5.94 4.00 10.64
N TYR A 108 6.32 2.91 11.31
CA TYR A 108 5.84 2.52 12.65
C TYR A 108 7.06 2.00 13.41
#